data_AF-A0A1H1TU09-F1
#
_entry.id   AF-A0A1H1TU09-F1
#
_cell.length_a   1.000
_cell.length_b   1.000
_cell.length_c   1.000
_cell.angle_alpha   90.00
_cell.angle_beta   90.00
_cell.angle_gamma   90.00
#
_symmetry.space_group_name_H-M   'P 1'
#
loop_
_entity.id
_entity.type
_entity.pdbx_description
1 polymer ?
#
loop_
_entity_poly.entity_id
_entity_poly.type
_entity_poly.pdbx_seq_one_letter_code
_entity_poly.pdbx_strand_id
1 'polypeptide(L)'
;MTDRPRSASPFDDPAGWIRHCHDDSELAAAGRHAATTFAVRSGDQRLIIACDHGRLARGTDPTDFELVATPEAWKGFFEAEPEPLHHHFLAMRMRLPGTTVDGDERSYAQHAGIVHRVLALGRELLHGSPQRDPDPMIDRTGIREQFVPVEIDGAPVDLHVTRAGSGVPLLVLHTAGADGRQAHALMADPSLTDRYEVIAFDLPWHGSSGRLPGPIGNWTLTTQCYGDIILAVIAALELDRPILLGASMAGEICLEMAHRAPKRFRGVIACEASERVPGRTTAWARDPRVDTATFVPEWIAGLIAPRSPQNCRDDILWTYSQSGAGTFAGDIDFYSGDWDGRDKVGAIDTETCPVIMMTGQYDYSCTPTMSERTAARIPGAVFWEMAGLGHFPICENPSVFAPHLERALHKIDAASKRRTL
;
A
#
# COMPACT_ATOMS: atom_id res chain seq x y z
N MET A 1 38.50 17.46 -20.74
CA MET A 1 37.13 17.12 -20.30
C MET A 1 36.66 18.25 -19.43
N THR A 2 35.84 19.14 -19.97
CA THR A 2 35.25 20.26 -19.23
C THR A 2 34.18 19.70 -18.30
N ASP A 3 34.40 19.86 -17.00
CA ASP A 3 33.45 19.54 -15.94
C ASP A 3 32.22 20.44 -16.14
N ARG A 4 31.19 19.94 -16.84
CA ARG A 4 29.91 20.64 -16.91
C ARG A 4 29.36 20.67 -15.48
N PRO A 5 28.89 21.82 -14.98
CA PRO A 5 28.17 21.83 -13.71
C PRO A 5 27.03 20.80 -13.81
N ARG A 6 26.95 19.89 -12.83
CA ARG A 6 25.86 18.92 -12.76
C ARG A 6 24.55 19.71 -12.77
N SER A 7 23.65 19.33 -13.68
CA SER A 7 22.31 19.89 -13.79
C SER A 7 21.63 19.84 -12.42
N ALA A 8 20.98 20.92 -11.97
CA ALA A 8 20.27 20.93 -10.68
C ALA A 8 18.83 20.40 -10.81
N SER A 9 18.35 20.29 -12.06
CA SER A 9 17.01 19.90 -12.44
C SER A 9 17.04 19.19 -13.79
N PRO A 10 16.19 18.19 -14.07
CA PRO A 10 16.13 17.62 -15.41
C PRO A 10 15.54 18.61 -16.44
N PHE A 11 14.89 19.69 -15.98
CA PHE A 11 14.42 20.78 -16.85
C PHE A 11 15.56 21.60 -17.47
N ASP A 12 16.79 21.55 -16.93
CA ASP A 12 17.93 22.26 -17.51
C ASP A 12 18.62 21.45 -18.63
N ASP A 13 18.36 20.14 -18.73
CA ASP A 13 18.73 19.28 -19.87
C ASP A 13 17.55 18.43 -20.38
N PRO A 14 16.52 19.05 -20.99
CA PRO A 14 15.35 18.31 -21.47
C PRO A 14 15.70 17.27 -22.55
N ALA A 15 16.73 17.54 -23.35
CA ALA A 15 17.19 16.61 -24.38
C ALA A 15 17.91 15.40 -23.77
N GLY A 16 18.69 15.60 -22.71
CA GLY A 16 19.29 14.53 -21.91
C GLY A 16 18.25 13.67 -21.23
N TRP A 17 17.20 14.29 -20.67
CA TRP A 17 16.10 13.56 -20.04
C TRP A 17 15.38 12.65 -21.04
N ILE A 18 14.96 13.17 -22.20
CA ILE A 18 14.32 12.36 -23.24
C ILE A 18 15.25 11.23 -23.73
N ARG A 19 16.54 11.51 -23.93
CA ARG A 19 17.52 10.48 -24.32
C ARG A 19 17.64 9.39 -23.27
N HIS A 20 17.62 9.73 -21.99
CA HIS A 20 17.70 8.74 -20.91
C HIS A 20 16.48 7.81 -20.88
N CYS A 21 15.32 8.30 -21.33
CA CYS A 21 14.11 7.49 -21.49
C CYS A 21 14.14 6.53 -22.71
N HIS A 22 14.98 6.77 -23.71
CA HIS A 22 14.92 6.04 -24.99
C HIS A 22 15.23 4.55 -24.86
N ASP A 23 16.18 4.19 -24.00
CA ASP A 23 16.69 2.81 -23.87
C ASP A 23 16.13 2.08 -22.64
N ASP A 24 15.13 2.65 -21.96
CA ASP A 24 14.54 2.06 -20.77
C ASP A 24 13.59 0.91 -21.12
N SER A 25 13.89 -0.28 -20.59
CA SER A 25 13.10 -1.49 -20.90
C SER A 25 11.69 -1.47 -20.32
N GLU A 26 11.48 -0.77 -19.21
CA GLU A 26 10.17 -0.64 -18.56
C GLU A 26 9.25 0.26 -19.40
N LEU A 27 9.76 1.40 -19.87
CA LEU A 27 9.06 2.27 -20.83
C LEU A 27 8.77 1.56 -22.15
N ALA A 28 9.71 0.77 -22.68
CA ALA A 28 9.48 -0.01 -23.89
C ALA A 28 8.36 -1.05 -23.72
N ALA A 29 8.24 -1.64 -22.52
CA ALA A 29 7.18 -2.59 -22.19
C ALA A 29 5.83 -1.91 -21.98
N ALA A 30 5.78 -0.92 -21.08
CA ALA A 30 4.56 -0.17 -20.73
C ALA A 30 4.01 0.61 -21.93
N GLY A 31 4.89 1.16 -22.77
CA GLY A 31 4.50 1.96 -23.92
C GLY A 31 4.14 1.17 -25.18
N ARG A 32 4.31 -0.17 -25.21
CA ARG A 32 4.20 -1.00 -26.42
C ARG A 32 2.93 -0.76 -27.26
N HIS A 33 1.82 -0.50 -26.58
CA HIS A 33 0.51 -0.26 -27.19
C HIS A 33 -0.05 1.14 -26.87
N ALA A 34 0.78 2.01 -26.32
CA ALA A 34 0.39 3.36 -25.92
C ALA A 34 0.72 4.37 -27.02
N ALA A 35 -0.17 5.34 -27.17
CA ALA A 35 0.07 6.55 -27.93
C ALA A 35 -0.48 7.73 -27.12
N THR A 36 0.41 8.60 -26.64
CA THR A 36 0.02 9.78 -25.85
C THR A 36 1.05 10.89 -25.98
N THR A 37 0.60 12.13 -25.90
CA THR A 37 1.48 13.29 -25.76
C THR A 37 1.12 14.03 -24.48
N PHE A 38 2.06 14.14 -23.54
CA PHE A 38 1.85 14.81 -22.26
C PHE A 38 2.94 15.83 -21.97
N ALA A 39 2.66 16.74 -21.04
CA ALA A 39 3.65 17.72 -20.57
C ALA A 39 3.97 17.54 -19.08
N VAL A 40 5.17 17.97 -18.69
CA VAL A 40 5.57 18.20 -17.30
C VAL A 40 5.92 19.68 -17.17
N ARG A 41 5.31 20.38 -16.21
CA ARG A 41 5.41 21.83 -16.03
C ARG A 41 5.89 22.21 -14.64
N SER A 42 6.90 23.07 -14.60
CA SER A 42 7.51 23.66 -13.39
C SER A 42 7.60 25.18 -13.57
N GLY A 43 6.64 25.92 -13.01
CA GLY A 43 6.53 27.36 -13.27
C GLY A 43 6.41 27.66 -14.78
N ASP A 44 7.33 28.45 -15.31
CA ASP A 44 7.39 28.80 -16.75
C ASP A 44 8.10 27.72 -17.61
N GLN A 45 8.77 26.74 -16.98
CA GLN A 45 9.41 25.64 -17.70
C GLN A 45 8.36 24.57 -18.04
N ARG A 46 8.35 24.14 -19.30
CA ARG A 46 7.43 23.12 -19.81
C ARG A 46 8.17 22.16 -20.74
N LEU A 47 8.12 20.87 -20.44
CA LEU A 47 8.65 19.80 -21.29
C LEU A 47 7.49 18.98 -21.84
N ILE A 48 7.38 18.89 -23.17
CA ILE A 48 6.38 18.06 -23.85
C ILE A 48 7.04 16.78 -24.34
N ILE A 49 6.41 15.65 -24.03
CA ILE A 49 6.90 14.30 -24.31
C ILE A 49 5.82 13.56 -25.09
N ALA A 50 6.19 13.01 -26.25
CA ALA A 50 5.33 12.13 -27.02
C ALA A 50 5.81 10.69 -26.84
N CYS A 51 4.89 9.78 -26.51
CA CYS A 51 5.09 8.34 -26.53
C CYS A 51 4.30 7.77 -27.72
N ASP A 52 4.99 7.04 -28.59
CA ASP A 52 4.40 6.33 -29.72
C ASP A 52 4.92 4.88 -29.73
N HIS A 53 4.09 3.93 -29.29
CA HIS A 53 4.40 2.49 -29.25
C HIS A 53 5.73 2.17 -28.56
N GLY A 54 5.96 2.79 -27.38
CA GLY A 54 7.15 2.58 -26.54
C GLY A 54 8.33 3.46 -26.91
N ARG A 55 8.20 4.30 -27.94
CA ARG A 55 9.24 5.27 -28.33
C ARG A 55 8.91 6.63 -27.76
N LEU A 56 9.79 7.16 -26.93
CA LEU A 56 9.66 8.50 -26.37
C LEU A 56 10.49 9.51 -27.16
N ALA A 57 9.87 10.65 -27.46
CA ALA A 57 10.50 11.77 -28.16
C ALA A 57 9.98 13.11 -27.64
N ARG A 58 10.62 14.19 -28.08
CA ARG A 58 10.10 15.55 -27.83
C ARG A 58 8.78 15.72 -28.57
N GLY A 59 7.73 16.06 -27.84
CA GLY A 59 6.40 16.31 -28.40
C GLY A 59 6.16 17.78 -28.74
N THR A 60 4.97 18.05 -29.29
CA THR A 60 4.42 19.38 -29.57
C THR A 60 2.95 19.43 -29.14
N ASP A 61 2.39 20.62 -29.01
CA ASP A 61 0.95 20.77 -28.74
C ASP A 61 0.08 20.24 -29.91
N PRO A 62 -1.16 19.81 -29.63
CA PRO A 62 -1.79 19.74 -28.31
C PRO A 62 -1.30 18.55 -27.46
N THR A 63 -1.31 18.72 -26.14
CA THR A 63 -1.09 17.62 -25.17
C THR A 63 -2.41 17.04 -24.69
N ASP A 64 -2.46 15.74 -24.45
CA ASP A 64 -3.59 15.05 -23.82
C ASP A 64 -3.80 15.52 -22.38
N PHE A 65 -2.70 15.61 -21.62
CA PHE A 65 -2.67 16.08 -20.24
C PHE A 65 -1.31 16.69 -19.87
N GLU A 66 -1.26 17.42 -18.76
CA GLU A 66 -0.07 18.07 -18.24
C GLU A 66 0.06 17.85 -16.72
N LEU A 67 1.23 17.41 -16.28
CA LEU A 67 1.59 17.29 -14.87
C LEU A 67 2.13 18.63 -14.39
N VAL A 68 1.49 19.19 -13.37
CA VAL A 68 1.79 20.52 -12.85
C VAL A 68 2.18 20.39 -11.40
N ALA A 69 3.27 21.05 -11.00
CA ALA A 69 3.61 21.28 -9.60
C ALA A 69 4.44 22.57 -9.48
N THR A 70 4.60 23.06 -8.26
CA THR A 70 5.46 24.23 -8.01
C THR A 70 6.93 23.88 -8.24
N PRO A 71 7.80 24.87 -8.57
CA PRO A 71 9.24 24.63 -8.68
C PRO A 71 9.85 24.00 -7.42
N GLU A 72 9.37 24.37 -6.23
CA GLU A 72 9.81 23.81 -4.96
C GLU A 72 9.43 22.34 -4.82
N ALA A 73 8.20 21.98 -5.22
CA ALA A 73 7.73 20.60 -5.17
C ALA A 73 8.52 19.71 -6.14
N TRP A 74 8.80 20.19 -7.36
CA TRP A 74 9.67 19.48 -8.30
C TRP A 74 11.11 19.36 -7.80
N LYS A 75 11.63 20.42 -7.17
CA LYS A 75 12.96 20.37 -6.57
C LYS A 75 13.05 19.24 -5.55
N GLY A 76 12.10 19.15 -4.61
CA GLY A 76 12.05 18.05 -3.63
C GLY A 76 11.86 16.68 -4.30
N PHE A 77 11.03 16.60 -5.34
CA PHE A 77 10.84 15.35 -6.09
C PHE A 77 12.13 14.86 -6.74
N PHE A 78 12.97 15.75 -7.25
CA PHE A 78 14.21 15.39 -7.94
C PHE A 78 15.43 15.29 -7.01
N GLU A 79 15.25 15.32 -5.68
CA GLU A 79 16.34 15.00 -4.74
C GLU A 79 16.73 13.51 -4.82
N ALA A 80 17.99 13.20 -4.49
CA ALA A 80 18.50 11.83 -4.53
C ALA A 80 17.78 10.93 -3.52
N GLU A 81 17.55 11.45 -2.31
CA GLU A 81 16.73 10.86 -1.26
C GLU A 81 15.60 11.83 -0.96
N PRO A 82 14.47 11.75 -1.69
CA PRO A 82 13.38 12.70 -1.52
C PRO A 82 12.71 12.49 -0.17
N GLU A 83 12.45 13.58 0.54
CA GLU A 83 11.69 13.56 1.78
C GLU A 83 10.26 12.99 1.57
N PRO A 84 9.58 12.56 2.65
CA PRO A 84 8.17 12.20 2.60
C PRO A 84 7.33 13.24 1.83
N LEU A 85 6.29 12.76 1.14
CA LEU A 85 5.44 13.51 0.22
C LEU A 85 6.07 13.95 -1.11
N HIS A 86 7.39 13.91 -1.26
CA HIS A 86 8.09 14.24 -2.51
C HIS A 86 8.59 13.00 -3.28
N HIS A 87 8.54 11.83 -2.67
CA HIS A 87 9.05 10.59 -3.25
C HIS A 87 8.34 10.15 -4.54
N HIS A 88 7.07 10.49 -4.71
CA HIS A 88 6.25 10.12 -5.86
C HIS A 88 5.28 11.24 -6.28
N PHE A 89 4.97 11.36 -7.57
CA PHE A 89 4.06 12.40 -8.06
C PHE A 89 2.66 12.30 -7.46
N LEU A 90 2.16 11.08 -7.22
CA LEU A 90 0.86 10.90 -6.54
C LEU A 90 0.88 11.33 -5.08
N ALA A 91 2.02 11.22 -4.39
CA ALA A 91 2.19 11.75 -3.03
C ALA A 91 2.11 13.28 -3.03
N MET A 92 2.83 13.91 -3.97
CA MET A 92 2.78 15.36 -4.18
C MET A 92 1.35 15.80 -4.53
N ARG A 93 0.70 15.14 -5.50
CA ARG A 93 -0.66 15.45 -5.93
C ARG A 93 -1.68 15.34 -4.80
N MET A 94 -1.51 14.39 -3.89
CA MET A 94 -2.44 14.21 -2.77
C MET A 94 -2.21 15.22 -1.64
N ARG A 95 -0.97 15.70 -1.43
CA ARG A 95 -0.60 16.41 -0.18
C ARG A 95 0.02 17.80 -0.37
N LEU A 96 0.57 18.10 -1.53
CA LEU A 96 1.24 19.37 -1.83
C LEU A 96 0.32 20.27 -2.67
N PRO A 97 -0.07 21.45 -2.17
CA PRO A 97 -0.88 22.41 -2.91
C PRO A 97 -0.26 22.78 -4.27
N GLY A 98 -1.10 22.97 -5.27
CA GLY A 98 -0.65 23.33 -6.63
C GLY A 98 -0.10 22.17 -7.45
N THR A 99 -0.18 20.93 -6.96
CA THR A 99 0.15 19.73 -7.75
C THR A 99 -1.11 19.15 -8.39
N THR A 100 -1.18 19.16 -9.73
CA THR A 100 -2.37 18.72 -10.49
C THR A 100 -2.00 17.93 -11.74
N VAL A 101 -3.01 17.24 -12.29
CA VAL A 101 -3.01 16.80 -13.68
C VAL A 101 -4.07 17.64 -14.40
N ASP A 102 -3.63 18.49 -15.33
CA ASP A 102 -4.52 19.34 -16.13
C ASP A 102 -4.78 18.64 -17.47
N GLY A 103 -6.04 18.54 -17.93
CA GLY A 103 -6.41 17.91 -19.21
C GLY A 103 -7.18 16.59 -19.07
N ASP A 104 -6.96 15.63 -19.98
CA ASP A 104 -7.63 14.33 -19.96
C ASP A 104 -7.04 13.40 -18.87
N GLU A 105 -7.65 13.45 -17.68
CA GLU A 105 -7.31 12.59 -16.53
C GLU A 105 -7.46 11.09 -16.81
N ARG A 106 -8.34 10.68 -17.74
CA ARG A 106 -8.45 9.27 -18.13
C ARG A 106 -7.25 8.87 -18.98
N SER A 107 -6.81 9.73 -19.89
CA SER A 107 -5.56 9.50 -20.65
C SER A 107 -4.37 9.41 -19.69
N TYR A 108 -4.29 10.27 -18.66
CA TYR A 108 -3.29 10.11 -17.60
C TYR A 108 -3.38 8.76 -16.91
N ALA A 109 -4.57 8.32 -16.51
CA ALA A 109 -4.76 7.02 -15.86
C ALA A 109 -4.35 5.85 -16.75
N GLN A 110 -4.66 5.89 -18.05
CA GLN A 110 -4.27 4.87 -19.04
C GLN A 110 -2.75 4.80 -19.25
N HIS A 111 -2.02 5.89 -18.96
CA HIS A 111 -0.59 6.01 -19.25
C HIS A 111 0.25 6.28 -17.99
N ALA A 112 -0.30 6.04 -16.79
CA ALA A 112 0.34 6.42 -15.52
C ALA A 112 1.74 5.83 -15.36
N GLY A 113 1.94 4.55 -15.71
CA GLY A 113 3.25 3.90 -15.60
C GLY A 113 4.31 4.50 -16.52
N ILE A 114 3.93 4.91 -17.74
CA ILE A 114 4.84 5.63 -18.65
C ILE A 114 5.24 6.97 -18.02
N VAL A 115 4.25 7.70 -17.51
CA VAL A 115 4.46 9.03 -16.91
C VAL A 115 5.36 8.95 -15.69
N HIS A 116 5.06 8.05 -14.74
CA HIS A 116 5.81 7.92 -13.50
C HIS A 116 7.22 7.40 -13.73
N ARG A 117 7.40 6.46 -14.67
CA ARG A 117 8.74 6.00 -15.06
C ARG A 117 9.57 7.11 -15.72
N VAL A 118 8.97 7.94 -16.58
CA VAL A 118 9.64 9.13 -17.14
C VAL A 118 10.09 10.09 -16.02
N LEU A 119 9.26 10.34 -15.02
CA LEU A 119 9.64 11.16 -13.87
C LEU A 119 10.78 10.54 -13.06
N ALA A 120 10.73 9.24 -12.80
CA ALA A 120 11.79 8.51 -12.09
C ALA A 120 13.12 8.61 -12.84
N LEU A 121 13.13 8.43 -14.16
CA LEU A 121 14.31 8.59 -15.00
C LEU A 121 14.86 10.02 -14.99
N GLY A 122 13.99 11.03 -14.79
CA GLY A 122 14.44 12.41 -14.57
C GLY A 122 15.31 12.54 -13.30
N ARG A 123 14.97 11.83 -12.23
CA ARG A 123 15.78 11.74 -11.01
C ARG A 123 17.06 10.93 -11.24
N GLU A 124 16.96 9.80 -11.95
CA GLU A 124 18.12 8.94 -12.26
C GLU A 124 19.16 9.65 -13.16
N LEU A 125 18.72 10.53 -14.06
CA LEU A 125 19.63 11.36 -14.85
C LEU A 125 20.52 12.24 -13.96
N LEU A 126 20.00 12.73 -12.84
CA LEU A 126 20.72 13.62 -11.93
C LEU A 126 21.64 12.87 -10.97
N HIS A 127 21.18 11.72 -10.46
CA HIS A 127 21.80 11.06 -9.30
C HIS A 127 22.25 9.62 -9.56
N GLY A 128 21.92 9.05 -10.71
CA GLY A 128 22.01 7.62 -10.99
C GLY A 128 20.82 6.83 -10.41
N SER A 129 20.84 5.52 -10.58
CA SER A 129 19.78 4.63 -10.08
C SER A 129 19.63 4.72 -8.56
N PRO A 130 18.39 4.59 -8.03
CA PRO A 130 18.13 4.74 -6.61
C PRO A 130 18.88 3.71 -5.77
N GLN A 131 19.41 4.13 -4.62
CA GLN A 131 19.95 3.21 -3.63
C GLN A 131 18.81 2.57 -2.85
N ARG A 132 18.67 1.25 -3.00
CA ARG A 132 17.69 0.44 -2.28
C ARG A 132 18.38 -0.45 -1.25
N ASP A 133 17.62 -0.83 -0.24
CA ASP A 133 18.05 -1.83 0.73
C ASP A 133 18.13 -3.21 0.03
N PRO A 134 18.93 -4.15 0.58
CA PRO A 134 19.10 -5.46 -0.03
C PRO A 134 17.79 -6.27 -0.05
N ASP A 135 17.57 -6.96 -1.17
CA ASP A 135 16.48 -7.92 -1.35
C ASP A 135 16.53 -9.03 -0.28
N PRO A 136 15.47 -9.25 0.51
CA PRO A 136 15.43 -10.34 1.47
C PRO A 136 15.31 -11.69 0.76
N MET A 137 15.95 -12.71 1.33
CA MET A 137 15.71 -14.10 0.99
C MET A 137 14.46 -14.59 1.73
N ILE A 138 13.40 -14.90 0.99
CA ILE A 138 12.14 -15.40 1.56
C ILE A 138 12.02 -16.89 1.24
N ASP A 139 12.22 -17.74 2.25
CA ASP A 139 11.99 -19.18 2.14
C ASP A 139 10.53 -19.52 2.43
N ARG A 140 9.76 -19.78 1.37
CA ARG A 140 8.33 -20.12 1.46
C ARG A 140 8.08 -21.61 1.68
N THR A 141 9.11 -22.47 1.75
CA THR A 141 8.94 -23.93 1.80
C THR A 141 8.23 -24.43 3.06
N GLY A 142 8.25 -23.65 4.15
CA GLY A 142 7.53 -23.94 5.40
C GLY A 142 6.07 -23.49 5.43
N ILE A 143 5.59 -22.77 4.41
CA ILE A 143 4.23 -22.24 4.37
C ILE A 143 3.26 -23.36 3.98
N ARG A 144 2.21 -23.53 4.79
CA ARG A 144 1.12 -24.49 4.55
C ARG A 144 -0.10 -23.75 4.06
N GLU A 145 -0.72 -24.27 3.01
CA GLU A 145 -1.92 -23.71 2.37
C GLU A 145 -3.10 -24.67 2.55
N GLN A 146 -4.29 -24.12 2.79
CA GLN A 146 -5.53 -24.89 2.86
C GLN A 146 -6.75 -24.03 2.51
N PHE A 147 -7.82 -24.68 2.08
CA PHE A 147 -9.14 -24.07 1.96
C PHE A 147 -9.95 -24.33 3.23
N VAL A 148 -10.56 -23.28 3.78
CA VAL A 148 -11.35 -23.33 5.00
C VAL A 148 -12.78 -22.88 4.67
N PRO A 149 -13.78 -23.77 4.76
CA PRO A 149 -15.16 -23.40 4.54
C PRO A 149 -15.65 -22.52 5.70
N VAL A 150 -16.24 -21.38 5.36
CA VAL A 150 -16.90 -20.49 6.31
C VAL A 150 -18.28 -20.09 5.79
N GLU A 151 -19.16 -19.66 6.68
CA GLU A 151 -20.43 -19.05 6.31
C GLU A 151 -20.36 -17.54 6.59
N ILE A 152 -20.60 -16.73 5.55
CA ILE A 152 -20.61 -15.27 5.63
C ILE A 152 -21.95 -14.79 5.10
N ASP A 153 -22.72 -14.08 5.93
CA ASP A 153 -24.08 -13.61 5.62
C ASP A 153 -25.01 -14.71 5.07
N GLY A 154 -24.88 -15.93 5.60
CA GLY A 154 -25.67 -17.09 5.18
C GLY A 154 -25.23 -17.73 3.85
N ALA A 155 -24.10 -17.29 3.28
CA ALA A 155 -23.51 -17.87 2.08
C ALA A 155 -22.23 -18.67 2.43
N PRO A 156 -22.11 -19.94 2.00
CA PRO A 156 -20.88 -20.70 2.16
C PRO A 156 -19.81 -20.18 1.19
N VAL A 157 -18.59 -20.03 1.68
CA VAL A 157 -17.42 -19.68 0.87
C VAL A 157 -16.18 -20.39 1.40
N ASP A 158 -15.37 -20.92 0.48
CA ASP A 158 -14.07 -21.49 0.81
C ASP A 158 -13.03 -20.37 0.83
N LEU A 159 -12.46 -20.09 2.00
CA LEU A 159 -11.36 -19.13 2.12
C LEU A 159 -10.02 -19.82 1.98
N HIS A 160 -9.15 -19.28 1.15
CA HIS A 160 -7.76 -19.68 1.08
C HIS A 160 -7.01 -19.15 2.31
N VAL A 161 -6.33 -20.04 3.02
CA VAL A 161 -5.61 -19.75 4.26
C VAL A 161 -4.18 -20.26 4.17
N THR A 162 -3.22 -19.38 4.44
CA THR A 162 -1.79 -19.70 4.56
C THR A 162 -1.37 -19.63 6.02
N ARG A 163 -0.45 -20.51 6.44
CA ARG A 163 0.09 -20.51 7.81
C ARG A 163 1.51 -21.06 7.92
N ALA A 164 2.27 -20.54 8.87
CA ALA A 164 3.56 -21.07 9.28
C ALA A 164 3.82 -20.86 10.78
N GLY A 165 4.72 -21.66 11.34
CA GLY A 165 5.05 -21.59 12.77
C GLY A 165 4.08 -22.30 13.70
N SER A 166 4.21 -21.99 14.97
CA SER A 166 3.40 -22.54 16.07
C SER A 166 3.40 -21.58 17.27
N GLY A 167 2.43 -21.72 18.17
CA GLY A 167 2.35 -20.92 19.40
C GLY A 167 1.16 -19.97 19.40
N VAL A 168 1.35 -18.71 19.79
CA VAL A 168 0.25 -17.75 19.87
C VAL A 168 -0.22 -17.40 18.45
N PRO A 169 -1.52 -17.51 18.11
CA PRO A 169 -1.98 -17.16 16.78
C PRO A 169 -1.79 -15.67 16.48
N LEU A 170 -1.09 -15.37 15.39
CA LEU A 170 -0.94 -14.03 14.81
C LEU A 170 -1.69 -14.01 13.48
N LEU A 171 -2.89 -13.44 13.49
CA LEU A 171 -3.75 -13.32 12.32
C LEU A 171 -3.41 -12.04 11.56
N VAL A 172 -2.81 -12.19 10.38
CA VAL A 172 -2.34 -11.11 9.50
C VAL A 172 -3.34 -10.89 8.37
N LEU A 173 -3.81 -9.65 8.24
CA LEU A 173 -4.79 -9.23 7.25
C LEU A 173 -4.11 -8.45 6.12
N HIS A 174 -4.51 -8.71 4.87
CA HIS A 174 -3.97 -8.06 3.67
C HIS A 174 -4.56 -6.67 3.42
N THR A 175 -3.87 -5.84 2.62
CA THR A 175 -4.34 -4.52 2.18
C THR A 175 -5.35 -4.61 1.04
N ALA A 176 -6.00 -3.48 0.71
CA ALA A 176 -7.02 -3.38 -0.33
C ALA A 176 -6.53 -3.94 -1.67
N GLY A 177 -7.31 -4.80 -2.34
CA GLY A 177 -6.98 -5.38 -3.64
C GLY A 177 -5.80 -6.35 -3.65
N ALA A 178 -5.23 -6.69 -2.50
CA ALA A 178 -4.14 -7.64 -2.34
C ALA A 178 -4.65 -8.98 -1.79
N ASP A 179 -3.74 -9.82 -1.31
CA ASP A 179 -4.06 -11.13 -0.73
C ASP A 179 -3.01 -11.54 0.33
N GLY A 180 -3.17 -12.73 0.90
CA GLY A 180 -2.38 -13.27 1.99
C GLY A 180 -0.88 -13.43 1.71
N ARG A 181 -0.44 -13.29 0.44
CA ARG A 181 0.99 -13.28 0.10
C ARG A 181 1.78 -12.19 0.82
N GLN A 182 1.12 -11.10 1.23
CA GLN A 182 1.74 -10.03 2.02
C GLN A 182 2.27 -10.52 3.37
N ALA A 183 1.78 -11.64 3.92
CA ALA A 183 2.26 -12.22 5.17
C ALA A 183 3.45 -13.17 4.99
N HIS A 184 3.85 -13.52 3.75
CA HIS A 184 4.83 -14.58 3.50
C HIS A 184 6.22 -14.29 4.09
N ALA A 185 6.64 -13.03 4.13
CA ALA A 185 7.92 -12.67 4.74
C ALA A 185 7.93 -12.95 6.27
N LEU A 186 6.80 -12.70 6.94
CA LEU A 186 6.64 -13.03 8.36
C LEU A 186 6.59 -14.55 8.59
N MET A 187 5.91 -15.28 7.70
CA MET A 187 5.85 -16.74 7.74
C MET A 187 7.20 -17.42 7.47
N ALA A 188 8.11 -16.72 6.78
CA ALA A 188 9.46 -17.18 6.49
C ALA A 188 10.48 -16.78 7.55
N ASP A 189 10.09 -16.08 8.62
CA ASP A 189 10.98 -15.65 9.70
C ASP A 189 10.94 -16.65 10.88
N PRO A 190 12.01 -17.43 11.11
CA PRO A 190 12.08 -18.38 12.23
C PRO A 190 11.98 -17.69 13.59
N SER A 191 12.52 -16.47 13.73
CA SER A 191 12.52 -15.75 15.01
C SER A 191 11.09 -15.36 15.46
N LEU A 192 10.18 -15.23 14.51
CA LEU A 192 8.76 -15.04 14.74
C LEU A 192 8.01 -16.38 14.84
N THR A 193 8.21 -17.29 13.89
CA THR A 193 7.43 -18.54 13.76
C THR A 193 7.74 -19.59 14.83
N ASP A 194 8.88 -19.46 15.55
CA ASP A 194 9.19 -20.26 16.74
C ASP A 194 8.28 -19.95 17.94
N ARG A 195 7.59 -18.80 17.93
CA ARG A 195 6.75 -18.31 19.06
C ARG A 195 5.30 -18.05 18.67
N TYR A 196 5.05 -17.74 17.41
CA TYR A 196 3.73 -17.40 16.89
C TYR A 196 3.36 -18.32 15.71
N GLU A 197 2.10 -18.73 15.67
CA GLU A 197 1.53 -19.28 14.44
C GLU A 197 1.06 -18.10 13.59
N VAL A 198 1.80 -17.77 12.54
CA VAL A 198 1.44 -16.70 11.60
C VAL A 198 0.41 -17.26 10.64
N ILE A 199 -0.76 -16.63 10.57
CA ILE A 199 -1.91 -17.07 9.78
C ILE A 199 -2.37 -15.88 8.93
N ALA A 200 -2.62 -16.10 7.65
CA ALA A 200 -3.29 -15.14 6.78
C ALA A 200 -4.40 -15.84 6.00
N PHE A 201 -5.41 -15.08 5.60
CA PHE A 201 -6.45 -15.56 4.70
C PHE A 201 -6.73 -14.52 3.62
N ASP A 202 -7.13 -14.98 2.45
CA ASP A 202 -7.61 -14.10 1.38
C ASP A 202 -9.09 -13.79 1.65
N LEU A 203 -9.49 -12.53 1.63
CA LEU A 203 -10.90 -12.16 1.71
C LEU A 203 -11.71 -12.84 0.58
N PRO A 204 -13.04 -12.99 0.73
CA PRO A 204 -13.86 -13.38 -0.41
C PRO A 204 -13.57 -12.48 -1.62
N TRP A 205 -13.54 -13.04 -2.83
CA TRP A 205 -13.14 -12.35 -4.07
C TRP A 205 -11.65 -11.99 -4.23
N HIS A 206 -10.79 -12.41 -3.30
CA HIS A 206 -9.36 -12.12 -3.33
C HIS A 206 -8.53 -13.40 -3.47
N GLY A 207 -7.32 -13.24 -4.02
CA GLY A 207 -6.34 -14.30 -4.12
C GLY A 207 -6.94 -15.61 -4.64
N SER A 208 -6.82 -16.66 -3.84
CA SER A 208 -7.40 -17.97 -4.16
C SER A 208 -8.75 -18.26 -3.48
N SER A 209 -9.26 -17.33 -2.65
CA SER A 209 -10.56 -17.50 -1.98
C SER A 209 -11.73 -17.53 -2.97
N GLY A 210 -12.79 -18.22 -2.56
CA GLY A 210 -14.07 -18.20 -3.25
C GLY A 210 -14.71 -16.80 -3.24
N ARG A 211 -15.78 -16.66 -4.01
CA ARG A 211 -16.56 -15.43 -4.12
C ARG A 211 -17.89 -15.54 -3.39
N LEU A 212 -18.35 -14.44 -2.80
CA LEU A 212 -19.75 -14.33 -2.38
C LEU A 212 -20.68 -14.26 -3.60
N PRO A 213 -21.98 -14.61 -3.46
CA PRO A 213 -22.96 -14.48 -4.52
C PRO A 213 -23.04 -13.07 -5.11
N GLY A 214 -23.19 -12.97 -6.43
CA GLY A 214 -23.25 -11.71 -7.15
C GLY A 214 -22.56 -11.76 -8.51
N PRO A 215 -22.73 -10.72 -9.35
CA PRO A 215 -22.01 -10.58 -10.60
C PRO A 215 -20.54 -10.20 -10.35
N ILE A 216 -19.66 -10.57 -11.29
CA ILE A 216 -18.24 -10.17 -11.26
C ILE A 216 -18.13 -8.65 -11.26
N GLY A 217 -17.26 -8.10 -10.41
CA GLY A 217 -17.08 -6.65 -10.27
C GLY A 217 -17.98 -5.98 -9.23
N ASN A 218 -18.87 -6.72 -8.56
CA ASN A 218 -19.79 -6.17 -7.56
C ASN A 218 -19.33 -6.38 -6.11
N TRP A 219 -18.05 -6.71 -5.91
CA TRP A 219 -17.48 -6.72 -4.57
C TRP A 219 -17.53 -5.30 -3.98
N THR A 220 -18.03 -5.20 -2.75
CA THR A 220 -17.96 -3.99 -1.94
C THR A 220 -17.82 -4.42 -0.49
N LEU A 221 -16.79 -3.93 0.18
CA LEU A 221 -16.51 -4.28 1.56
C LEU A 221 -17.21 -3.27 2.48
N THR A 222 -17.78 -3.76 3.56
CA THR A 222 -18.37 -2.92 4.63
C THR A 222 -17.76 -3.29 5.96
N THR A 223 -17.83 -2.37 6.93
CA THR A 223 -17.36 -2.56 8.31
C THR A 223 -17.99 -3.81 8.93
N GLN A 224 -19.29 -4.01 8.70
CA GLN A 224 -20.01 -5.16 9.21
C GLN A 224 -19.47 -6.46 8.59
N CYS A 225 -19.46 -6.54 7.26
CA CYS A 225 -19.03 -7.72 6.51
C CYS A 225 -17.58 -8.09 6.85
N TYR A 226 -16.66 -7.12 6.87
CA TYR A 226 -15.26 -7.37 7.17
C TYR A 226 -15.07 -7.94 8.58
N GLY A 227 -15.73 -7.34 9.59
CA GLY A 227 -15.67 -7.85 10.96
C GLY A 227 -16.28 -9.24 11.11
N ASP A 228 -17.37 -9.54 10.40
CA ASP A 228 -18.01 -10.86 10.44
C ASP A 228 -17.16 -11.94 9.77
N ILE A 229 -16.49 -11.62 8.66
CA ILE A 229 -15.49 -12.51 8.03
C ILE A 229 -14.37 -12.86 9.02
N ILE A 230 -13.80 -11.86 9.71
CA ILE A 230 -12.72 -12.09 10.69
C ILE A 230 -13.20 -13.03 11.81
N LEU A 231 -14.40 -12.79 12.36
CA LEU A 231 -14.96 -13.62 13.42
C LEU A 231 -15.29 -15.04 12.95
N ALA A 232 -15.74 -15.20 11.70
CA ALA A 232 -15.98 -16.50 11.09
C ALA A 232 -14.68 -17.30 10.92
N VAL A 233 -13.60 -16.66 10.45
CA VAL A 233 -12.27 -17.28 10.34
C VAL A 233 -11.75 -17.71 11.72
N ILE A 234 -11.85 -16.85 12.72
CA ILE A 234 -11.46 -17.17 14.11
C ILE A 234 -12.22 -18.39 14.62
N ALA A 235 -13.52 -18.47 14.36
CA ALA A 235 -14.34 -19.60 14.78
C ALA A 235 -13.99 -20.89 14.02
N ALA A 236 -13.88 -20.82 12.70
CA ALA A 236 -13.60 -21.98 11.85
C ALA A 236 -12.21 -22.58 12.07
N LEU A 237 -11.24 -21.74 12.44
CA LEU A 237 -9.88 -22.16 12.78
C LEU A 237 -9.68 -22.41 14.28
N GLU A 238 -10.74 -22.27 15.09
CA GLU A 238 -10.71 -22.45 16.55
C GLU A 238 -9.62 -21.62 17.25
N LEU A 239 -9.37 -20.39 16.79
CA LEU A 239 -8.29 -19.56 17.32
C LEU A 239 -8.64 -18.99 18.70
N ASP A 240 -7.86 -19.34 19.72
CA ASP A 240 -7.99 -18.75 21.06
C ASP A 240 -7.33 -17.38 21.13
N ARG A 241 -8.16 -16.36 20.90
CA ARG A 241 -7.82 -14.94 21.05
C ARG A 241 -6.55 -14.58 20.28
N PRO A 242 -6.56 -14.60 18.94
CA PRO A 242 -5.40 -14.22 18.15
C PRO A 242 -4.96 -12.78 18.45
N ILE A 243 -3.70 -12.48 18.14
CA ILE A 243 -3.26 -11.11 17.88
C ILE A 243 -3.68 -10.77 16.45
N LEU A 244 -4.37 -9.65 16.26
CA LEU A 244 -4.77 -9.19 14.93
C LEU A 244 -3.76 -8.15 14.43
N LEU A 245 -3.19 -8.37 13.25
CA LEU A 245 -2.25 -7.46 12.60
C LEU A 245 -2.76 -7.11 11.20
N GLY A 246 -2.76 -5.84 10.85
CA GLY A 246 -3.15 -5.40 9.51
C GLY A 246 -2.67 -4.00 9.18
N ALA A 247 -2.53 -3.70 7.89
CA ALA A 247 -2.17 -2.38 7.38
C ALA A 247 -3.30 -1.76 6.55
N SER A 248 -3.40 -0.43 6.49
CA SER A 248 -4.39 0.27 5.64
C SER A 248 -5.83 -0.07 6.06
N MET A 249 -6.67 -0.53 5.14
CA MET A 249 -8.01 -1.06 5.47
C MET A 249 -7.97 -2.11 6.59
N ALA A 250 -6.95 -2.97 6.56
CA ALA A 250 -6.79 -4.02 7.56
C ALA A 250 -6.31 -3.46 8.91
N GLY A 251 -5.70 -2.28 8.92
CA GLY A 251 -5.39 -1.54 10.15
C GLY A 251 -6.63 -0.84 10.73
N GLU A 252 -7.49 -0.27 9.88
CA GLU A 252 -8.76 0.33 10.32
C GLU A 252 -9.72 -0.69 10.92
N ILE A 253 -9.86 -1.87 10.29
CA ILE A 253 -10.68 -2.95 10.87
C ILE A 253 -10.08 -3.49 12.17
N CYS A 254 -8.76 -3.40 12.40
CA CYS A 254 -8.18 -3.71 13.71
C CYS A 254 -8.75 -2.81 14.81
N LEU A 255 -8.91 -1.50 14.54
CA LEU A 255 -9.51 -0.56 15.48
C LEU A 255 -10.99 -0.88 15.71
N GLU A 256 -11.74 -1.22 14.66
CA GLU A 256 -13.12 -1.67 14.80
C GLU A 256 -13.22 -2.95 15.64
N MET A 257 -12.37 -3.95 15.40
CA MET A 257 -12.44 -5.22 16.11
C MET A 257 -12.05 -5.08 17.59
N ALA A 258 -11.13 -4.16 17.91
CA ALA A 258 -10.84 -3.77 19.28
C ALA A 258 -12.02 -3.06 19.96
N HIS A 259 -12.87 -2.35 19.21
CA HIS A 259 -14.10 -1.75 19.74
C HIS A 259 -15.26 -2.76 19.84
N ARG A 260 -15.56 -3.46 18.75
CA ARG A 260 -16.70 -4.37 18.55
C ARG A 260 -16.57 -5.67 19.34
N ALA A 261 -15.36 -6.24 19.41
CA ALA A 261 -15.14 -7.58 19.97
C ALA A 261 -13.83 -7.70 20.78
N PRO A 262 -13.54 -6.80 21.73
CA PRO A 262 -12.23 -6.74 22.42
C PRO A 262 -11.83 -8.05 23.12
N LYS A 263 -12.80 -8.83 23.60
CA LYS A 263 -12.54 -10.12 24.28
C LYS A 263 -12.10 -11.23 23.33
N ARG A 264 -12.28 -11.06 22.02
CA ARG A 264 -11.89 -12.05 21.00
C ARG A 264 -10.43 -11.95 20.59
N PHE A 265 -9.67 -11.01 21.14
CA PHE A 265 -8.27 -10.79 20.77
C PHE A 265 -7.36 -10.70 22.01
N ARG A 266 -6.08 -11.01 21.82
CA ARG A 266 -5.03 -10.72 22.80
C ARG A 266 -4.55 -9.27 22.72
N GLY A 267 -4.69 -8.67 21.54
CA GLY A 267 -4.36 -7.30 21.21
C GLY A 267 -4.46 -7.10 19.70
N VAL A 268 -4.42 -5.85 19.26
CA VAL A 268 -4.39 -5.49 17.85
C VAL A 268 -3.17 -4.62 17.53
N ILE A 269 -2.62 -4.83 16.34
CA ILE A 269 -1.54 -4.06 15.76
C ILE A 269 -2.09 -3.43 14.48
N ALA A 270 -2.46 -2.16 14.56
CA ALA A 270 -3.09 -1.40 13.49
C ALA A 270 -2.02 -0.55 12.77
N CYS A 271 -1.53 -1.04 11.64
CA CYS A 271 -0.59 -0.31 10.80
C CYS A 271 -1.32 0.60 9.80
N GLU A 272 -0.75 1.75 9.47
CA GLU A 272 -1.27 2.67 8.43
C GLU A 272 -2.77 3.01 8.60
N ALA A 273 -3.20 3.18 9.86
CA ALA A 273 -4.60 3.27 10.25
C ALA A 273 -4.92 4.59 10.95
N SER A 274 -6.16 5.07 10.77
CA SER A 274 -6.69 6.20 11.52
C SER A 274 -8.19 6.02 11.75
N GLU A 275 -8.80 6.91 12.52
CA GLU A 275 -10.26 6.96 12.66
C GLU A 275 -11.01 7.22 11.36
N ARG A 276 -10.33 7.78 10.34
CA ARG A 276 -10.87 8.03 9.00
C ARG A 276 -9.77 8.42 8.01
N VAL A 277 -9.60 7.66 6.92
CA VAL A 277 -8.78 8.07 5.78
C VAL A 277 -9.65 8.49 4.57
N PRO A 278 -9.80 9.79 4.26
CA PRO A 278 -10.57 10.22 3.09
C PRO A 278 -9.73 10.25 1.80
N GLY A 279 -10.42 10.31 0.65
CA GLY A 279 -9.80 10.72 -0.62
C GLY A 279 -8.96 9.66 -1.34
N ARG A 280 -9.13 8.37 -1.01
CA ARG A 280 -8.48 7.27 -1.75
C ARG A 280 -9.36 6.64 -2.82
N THR A 281 -10.60 7.13 -2.99
CA THR A 281 -11.49 6.72 -4.08
C THR A 281 -11.00 7.28 -5.41
N THR A 282 -11.04 6.45 -6.45
CA THR A 282 -10.75 6.85 -7.83
C THR A 282 -11.69 6.14 -8.79
N ALA A 283 -12.26 6.86 -9.76
CA ALA A 283 -13.14 6.27 -10.77
C ALA A 283 -12.39 5.29 -11.68
N TRP A 284 -11.08 5.47 -11.84
CA TRP A 284 -10.23 4.67 -12.73
C TRP A 284 -10.05 3.23 -12.27
N ALA A 285 -10.26 2.95 -10.98
CA ALA A 285 -10.27 1.58 -10.45
C ALA A 285 -11.52 0.77 -10.84
N ARG A 286 -12.50 1.39 -11.52
CA ARG A 286 -13.74 0.75 -12.00
C ARG A 286 -14.05 1.02 -13.48
N ASP A 287 -13.27 1.88 -14.13
CA ASP A 287 -13.56 2.30 -15.49
C ASP A 287 -13.11 1.19 -16.47
N PRO A 288 -14.01 0.58 -17.27
CA PRO A 288 -13.63 -0.49 -18.20
C PRO A 288 -12.72 -0.03 -19.35
N ARG A 289 -12.49 1.28 -19.50
CA ARG A 289 -11.56 1.86 -20.47
C ARG A 289 -10.15 2.03 -19.90
N VAL A 290 -9.98 1.84 -18.59
CA VAL A 290 -8.70 1.85 -17.90
C VAL A 290 -8.42 0.42 -17.46
N ASP A 291 -7.31 -0.15 -17.92
CA ASP A 291 -6.91 -1.48 -17.47
C ASP A 291 -6.48 -1.42 -15.99
N THR A 292 -7.31 -1.95 -15.10
CA THR A 292 -7.05 -1.92 -13.67
C THR A 292 -5.84 -2.76 -13.27
N ALA A 293 -5.48 -3.78 -14.07
CA ALA A 293 -4.30 -4.61 -13.83
C ALA A 293 -2.98 -3.86 -14.05
N THR A 294 -3.02 -2.70 -14.72
CA THR A 294 -1.86 -1.81 -14.89
C THR A 294 -2.00 -0.54 -14.05
N PHE A 295 -3.17 0.11 -14.08
CA PHE A 295 -3.38 1.36 -13.35
C PHE A 295 -3.29 1.20 -11.82
N VAL A 296 -3.86 0.14 -11.24
CA VAL A 296 -3.85 -0.03 -9.77
C VAL A 296 -2.42 -0.24 -9.26
N PRO A 297 -1.59 -1.15 -9.82
CA PRO A 297 -0.18 -1.23 -9.45
C PRO A 297 0.55 0.12 -9.51
N GLU A 298 0.37 0.93 -10.55
CA GLU A 298 1.00 2.26 -10.63
C GLU A 298 0.52 3.21 -9.54
N TRP A 299 -0.77 3.15 -9.21
CA TRP A 299 -1.34 3.90 -8.10
C TRP A 299 -0.75 3.48 -6.74
N ILE A 300 -0.39 2.20 -6.61
CA ILE A 300 0.24 1.59 -5.44
C ILE A 300 1.75 1.87 -5.38
N ALA A 301 2.45 1.94 -6.51
CA ALA A 301 3.90 2.12 -6.57
C ALA A 301 4.37 3.37 -5.82
N GLY A 302 3.55 4.42 -5.84
CA GLY A 302 3.83 5.65 -5.12
C GLY A 302 3.87 5.49 -3.61
N LEU A 303 3.08 4.56 -3.05
CA LEU A 303 2.93 4.34 -1.62
C LEU A 303 4.07 3.50 -1.00
N ILE A 304 4.97 2.96 -1.82
CA ILE A 304 6.11 2.16 -1.37
C ILE A 304 7.32 3.07 -1.13
N ALA A 305 7.97 2.95 0.03
CA ALA A 305 9.10 3.81 0.38
C ALA A 305 10.25 3.72 -0.64
N PRO A 306 10.99 4.82 -0.89
CA PRO A 306 12.03 4.88 -1.92
C PRO A 306 13.11 3.81 -1.80
N ARG A 307 13.47 3.47 -0.55
CA ARG A 307 14.57 2.55 -0.23
C ARG A 307 14.14 1.09 -0.13
N SER A 308 12.84 0.80 -0.19
CA SER A 308 12.33 -0.57 -0.09
C SER A 308 13.00 -1.48 -1.14
N PRO A 309 13.40 -2.71 -0.77
CA PRO A 309 14.05 -3.65 -1.67
C PRO A 309 13.28 -3.88 -2.98
N GLN A 310 14.01 -4.11 -4.06
CA GLN A 310 13.43 -4.16 -5.40
C GLN A 310 12.49 -5.35 -5.54
N ASN A 311 12.89 -6.54 -5.08
CA ASN A 311 12.04 -7.72 -5.16
C ASN A 311 10.73 -7.56 -4.37
N CYS A 312 10.75 -6.90 -3.21
CA CYS A 312 9.57 -6.60 -2.41
C CYS A 312 8.63 -5.63 -3.14
N ARG A 313 9.19 -4.58 -3.76
CA ARG A 313 8.42 -3.66 -4.61
C ARG A 313 7.73 -4.42 -5.75
N ASP A 314 8.48 -5.25 -6.47
CA ASP A 314 7.96 -6.00 -7.61
C ASP A 314 6.90 -7.02 -7.20
N ASP A 315 7.08 -7.73 -6.07
CA ASP A 315 6.10 -8.66 -5.52
C ASP A 315 4.79 -7.95 -5.12
N ILE A 316 4.87 -6.73 -4.55
CA ILE A 316 3.69 -5.90 -4.25
C ILE A 316 2.97 -5.55 -5.55
N LEU A 317 3.65 -4.95 -6.52
CA LEU A 317 3.05 -4.53 -7.79
C LEU A 317 2.45 -5.70 -8.57
N TRP A 318 3.16 -6.84 -8.59
CA TRP A 318 2.68 -8.08 -9.19
C TRP A 318 1.41 -8.58 -8.52
N THR A 319 1.35 -8.57 -7.19
CA THR A 319 0.15 -8.97 -6.43
C THR A 319 -1.06 -8.11 -6.83
N TYR A 320 -0.89 -6.79 -6.87
CA TYR A 320 -1.93 -5.86 -7.27
C TYR A 320 -2.38 -6.03 -8.74
N SER A 321 -1.47 -6.42 -9.63
CA SER A 321 -1.80 -6.67 -11.04
C SER A 321 -2.70 -7.90 -11.26
N GLN A 322 -2.75 -8.80 -10.27
CA GLN A 322 -3.55 -10.03 -10.29
C GLN A 322 -4.91 -9.89 -9.58
N SER A 323 -5.23 -8.70 -9.05
CA SER A 323 -6.50 -8.45 -8.36
C SER A 323 -7.69 -8.73 -9.28
N GLY A 324 -8.75 -9.31 -8.70
CA GLY A 324 -10.03 -9.46 -9.37
C GLY A 324 -10.63 -8.11 -9.79
N ALA A 325 -11.44 -8.13 -10.85
CA ALA A 325 -12.13 -6.94 -11.35
C ALA A 325 -13.02 -6.33 -10.25
N GLY A 326 -12.87 -5.03 -10.00
CA GLY A 326 -13.62 -4.30 -8.98
C GLY A 326 -13.19 -4.56 -7.53
N THR A 327 -12.33 -5.54 -7.27
CA THR A 327 -11.93 -5.95 -5.90
C THR A 327 -11.24 -4.82 -5.13
N PHE A 328 -10.14 -4.27 -5.67
CA PHE A 328 -9.46 -3.11 -5.07
C PHE A 328 -10.43 -1.96 -4.77
N ALA A 329 -11.29 -1.66 -5.74
CA ALA A 329 -12.21 -0.56 -5.63
C ALA A 329 -13.26 -0.79 -4.53
N GLY A 330 -13.77 -2.02 -4.43
CA GLY A 330 -14.71 -2.46 -3.40
C GLY A 330 -14.14 -2.43 -1.98
N ASP A 331 -12.85 -2.71 -1.83
CA ASP A 331 -12.14 -2.52 -0.56
C ASP A 331 -11.98 -1.05 -0.17
N ILE A 332 -11.74 -0.19 -1.17
CA ILE A 332 -11.67 1.26 -0.97
C ILE A 332 -13.04 1.85 -0.58
N ASP A 333 -14.15 1.22 -0.95
CA ASP A 333 -15.47 1.61 -0.45
C ASP A 333 -15.56 1.49 1.07
N PHE A 334 -14.88 0.50 1.66
CA PHE A 334 -14.70 0.42 3.11
C PHE A 334 -13.70 1.48 3.61
N TYR A 335 -12.44 1.40 3.15
CA TYR A 335 -11.32 2.19 3.69
C TYR A 335 -11.52 3.71 3.61
N SER A 336 -12.09 4.19 2.50
CA SER A 336 -12.30 5.62 2.25
C SER A 336 -13.77 6.03 2.23
N GLY A 337 -14.69 5.11 2.48
CA GLY A 337 -16.14 5.35 2.46
C GLY A 337 -16.81 4.99 3.79
N ASP A 338 -17.16 3.70 3.92
CA ASP A 338 -18.01 3.12 4.97
C ASP A 338 -17.41 3.21 6.37
N TRP A 339 -16.10 2.98 6.53
CA TRP A 339 -15.46 3.08 7.84
C TRP A 339 -15.49 4.50 8.39
N ASP A 340 -16.03 4.65 9.60
CA ASP A 340 -15.94 5.87 10.38
C ASP A 340 -15.74 5.53 11.87
N GLY A 341 -14.49 5.63 12.31
CA GLY A 341 -14.10 5.39 13.69
C GLY A 341 -14.23 6.62 14.59
N ARG A 342 -14.64 7.78 14.08
CA ARG A 342 -14.56 9.06 14.83
C ARG A 342 -15.32 9.01 16.15
N ASP A 343 -16.49 8.37 16.20
CA ASP A 343 -17.27 8.26 17.44
C ASP A 343 -17.00 6.96 18.21
N LYS A 344 -16.12 6.09 17.71
CA LYS A 344 -15.85 4.76 18.25
C LYS A 344 -14.51 4.65 18.97
N VAL A 345 -13.45 5.23 18.41
CA VAL A 345 -12.06 5.00 18.86
C VAL A 345 -11.85 5.39 20.33
N GLY A 346 -12.51 6.45 20.80
CA GLY A 346 -12.42 6.88 22.21
C GLY A 346 -13.06 5.93 23.22
N ALA A 347 -13.86 4.98 22.76
CA ALA A 347 -14.53 3.97 23.58
C ALA A 347 -13.83 2.59 23.51
N ILE A 348 -12.67 2.47 22.86
CA ILE A 348 -11.90 1.22 22.84
C ILE A 348 -11.32 0.95 24.24
N ASP A 349 -11.62 -0.23 24.79
CA ASP A 349 -11.08 -0.72 26.06
C ASP A 349 -9.72 -1.41 25.84
N THR A 350 -8.64 -0.66 26.04
CA THR A 350 -7.27 -1.16 25.88
C THR A 350 -6.78 -2.04 27.04
N GLU A 351 -7.50 -2.09 28.16
CA GLU A 351 -7.24 -3.07 29.22
C GLU A 351 -7.72 -4.45 28.79
N THR A 352 -8.83 -4.51 28.04
CA THR A 352 -9.30 -5.76 27.44
C THR A 352 -8.56 -6.13 26.16
N CYS A 353 -8.28 -5.17 25.29
CA CYS A 353 -7.62 -5.40 24.00
C CYS A 353 -6.56 -4.31 23.75
N PRO A 354 -5.28 -4.55 24.09
CA PRO A 354 -4.19 -3.62 23.81
C PRO A 354 -4.18 -3.19 22.34
N VAL A 355 -4.02 -1.89 22.10
CA VAL A 355 -3.93 -1.30 20.75
C VAL A 355 -2.55 -0.72 20.53
N ILE A 356 -1.83 -1.24 19.53
CA ILE A 356 -0.58 -0.69 19.04
C ILE A 356 -0.85 -0.11 17.64
N MET A 357 -0.59 1.18 17.45
CA MET A 357 -0.67 1.83 16.14
C MET A 357 0.74 2.12 15.62
N MET A 358 0.97 1.87 14.33
CA MET A 358 2.26 2.15 13.70
C MET A 358 2.04 2.66 12.27
N THR A 359 2.85 3.60 11.81
CA THR A 359 2.68 4.18 10.46
C THR A 359 4.03 4.45 9.83
N GLY A 360 4.21 4.05 8.58
CA GLY A 360 5.41 4.30 7.80
C GLY A 360 5.63 5.80 7.57
N GLN A 361 6.87 6.24 7.74
CA GLN A 361 7.28 7.63 7.52
C GLN A 361 6.87 8.16 6.12
N TYR A 362 6.88 7.30 5.11
CA TYR A 362 6.56 7.64 3.72
C TYR A 362 5.09 7.45 3.35
N ASP A 363 4.22 6.98 4.25
CA ASP A 363 2.81 6.82 3.94
C ASP A 363 2.13 8.20 3.76
N TYR A 364 1.67 8.47 2.53
CA TYR A 364 0.85 9.65 2.23
C TYR A 364 -0.65 9.35 2.13
N SER A 365 -1.06 8.07 2.16
CA SER A 365 -2.46 7.66 2.29
C SER A 365 -2.94 7.91 3.71
N CYS A 366 -2.33 7.26 4.70
CA CYS A 366 -2.54 7.51 6.12
C CYS A 366 -1.27 8.11 6.72
N THR A 367 -1.14 9.43 6.73
CA THR A 367 0.10 10.06 7.22
C THR A 367 0.37 9.74 8.69
N PRO A 368 1.63 9.67 9.16
CA PRO A 368 1.97 9.48 10.58
C PRO A 368 1.17 10.39 11.53
N THR A 369 0.98 11.67 11.15
CA THR A 369 0.18 12.62 11.94
C THR A 369 -1.29 12.22 12.08
N MET A 370 -1.90 11.58 11.07
CA MET A 370 -3.30 11.11 11.14
C MET A 370 -3.42 9.96 12.16
N SER A 371 -2.48 9.01 12.11
CA SER A 371 -2.44 7.87 13.03
C SER A 371 -2.10 8.30 14.45
N GLU A 372 -1.15 9.21 14.64
CA GLU A 372 -0.80 9.79 15.94
C GLU A 372 -2.02 10.47 16.59
N ARG A 373 -2.74 11.30 15.83
CA ARG A 373 -3.96 11.96 16.30
C ARG A 373 -5.05 10.97 16.70
N THR A 374 -5.18 9.87 15.95
CA THR A 374 -6.13 8.80 16.28
C THR A 374 -5.73 8.10 17.57
N ALA A 375 -4.46 7.70 17.70
CA ALA A 375 -3.95 7.03 18.88
C ALA A 375 -4.10 7.88 20.15
N ALA A 376 -3.90 9.19 20.06
CA ALA A 376 -4.09 10.12 21.17
C ALA A 376 -5.54 10.17 21.69
N ARG A 377 -6.52 9.73 20.89
CA ARG A 377 -7.93 9.65 21.27
C ARG A 377 -8.32 8.31 21.88
N ILE A 378 -7.44 7.30 21.82
CA ILE A 378 -7.67 5.96 22.37
C ILE A 378 -6.91 5.85 23.70
N PRO A 379 -7.60 5.86 24.87
CA PRO A 379 -6.92 5.74 26.15
C PRO A 379 -6.09 4.46 26.23
N GLY A 380 -4.79 4.59 26.51
CA GLY A 380 -3.87 3.45 26.66
C GLY A 380 -3.28 2.88 25.36
N ALA A 381 -3.71 3.35 24.19
CA ALA A 381 -3.04 3.01 22.93
C ALA A 381 -1.64 3.64 22.87
N VAL A 382 -0.79 3.10 21.98
CA VAL A 382 0.48 3.72 21.63
C VAL A 382 0.59 3.91 20.13
N PHE A 383 1.37 4.91 19.73
CA PHE A 383 1.71 5.19 18.35
C PHE A 383 3.23 5.17 18.16
N TRP A 384 3.72 4.50 17.11
CA TRP A 384 5.10 4.57 16.67
C TRP A 384 5.20 4.82 15.17
N GLU A 385 5.90 5.89 14.79
CA GLU A 385 6.32 6.06 13.40
C GLU A 385 7.41 5.04 13.04
N MET A 386 7.35 4.49 11.83
CA MET A 386 8.31 3.53 11.28
C MET A 386 9.16 4.21 10.22
N ALA A 387 10.37 4.62 10.61
CA ALA A 387 11.31 5.31 9.75
C ALA A 387 11.67 4.46 8.51
N GLY A 388 11.70 5.07 7.33
CA GLY A 388 12.05 4.40 6.08
C GLY A 388 11.01 3.45 5.49
N LEU A 389 9.86 3.23 6.15
CA LEU A 389 8.74 2.45 5.61
C LEU A 389 7.67 3.36 5.00
N GLY A 390 6.91 2.83 4.04
CA GLY A 390 5.75 3.43 3.42
C GLY A 390 4.45 2.77 3.89
N HIS A 391 3.52 2.58 2.96
CA HIS A 391 2.17 2.09 3.26
C HIS A 391 2.06 0.56 3.40
N PHE A 392 3.11 -0.20 3.10
CA PHE A 392 3.08 -1.67 3.08
C PHE A 392 4.13 -2.25 4.01
N PRO A 393 4.19 -1.81 5.28
CA PRO A 393 5.32 -2.12 6.17
C PRO A 393 5.57 -3.63 6.31
N ILE A 394 4.52 -4.45 6.26
CA ILE A 394 4.59 -5.91 6.41
C ILE A 394 5.43 -6.56 5.29
N CYS A 395 5.37 -6.06 4.06
CA CYS A 395 5.93 -6.72 2.88
C CYS A 395 6.86 -5.86 2.02
N GLU A 396 6.91 -4.54 2.20
CA GLU A 396 7.80 -3.69 1.41
C GLU A 396 9.25 -3.75 1.86
N ASN A 397 9.50 -3.93 3.16
CA ASN A 397 10.84 -4.08 3.70
C ASN A 397 10.78 -4.87 5.04
N PRO A 398 10.68 -6.22 4.96
CA PRO A 398 10.52 -7.07 6.14
C PRO A 398 11.62 -6.90 7.19
N SER A 399 12.86 -6.66 6.74
CA SER A 399 14.01 -6.45 7.63
C SER A 399 13.87 -5.20 8.50
N VAL A 400 13.31 -4.12 7.94
CA VAL A 400 13.05 -2.88 8.69
C VAL A 400 11.80 -3.02 9.56
N PHE A 401 10.79 -3.76 9.11
CA PHE A 401 9.54 -3.96 9.87
C PHE A 401 9.68 -4.90 11.08
N ALA A 402 10.47 -5.97 10.97
CA ALA A 402 10.65 -6.98 12.01
C ALA A 402 10.90 -6.42 13.43
N PRO A 403 11.84 -5.48 13.67
CA PRO A 403 12.05 -4.93 15.00
C PRO A 403 10.85 -4.10 15.54
N HIS A 404 10.06 -3.48 14.66
CA HIS A 404 8.82 -2.79 15.06
C HIS A 404 7.75 -3.79 15.48
N LEU A 405 7.58 -4.87 14.72
CA LEU A 405 6.67 -5.96 15.04
C LEU A 405 7.05 -6.63 16.36
N GLU A 406 8.32 -6.97 16.57
CA GLU A 406 8.80 -7.59 17.82
C GLU A 406 8.49 -6.70 19.03
N ARG A 407 8.72 -5.39 18.90
CA ARG A 407 8.38 -4.41 19.96
C ARG A 407 6.87 -4.39 20.26
N ALA A 408 6.02 -4.46 19.23
CA ALA A 408 4.57 -4.49 19.38
C ALA A 408 4.11 -5.78 20.10
N LEU A 409 4.61 -6.93 19.65
CA LEU A 409 4.30 -8.24 20.22
C LEU A 409 4.71 -8.34 21.69
N HIS A 410 5.91 -7.89 22.05
CA HIS A 410 6.36 -7.83 23.45
C HIS A 410 5.43 -7.01 24.34
N LYS A 411 4.88 -5.90 23.82
CA LYS A 411 3.96 -5.05 24.58
C LYS A 411 2.61 -5.71 24.80
N ILE A 412 2.10 -6.43 23.81
CA ILE A 412 0.86 -7.22 23.91
C ILE A 412 1.03 -8.37 24.90
N ASP A 413 2.17 -9.08 24.85
CA ASP A 413 2.46 -10.19 25.77
C ASP A 413 2.59 -9.71 27.22
N ALA A 414 3.24 -8.56 27.44
CA ALA A 414 3.34 -7.95 28.77
C ALA A 414 1.98 -7.50 29.32
N ALA A 415 1.07 -7.04 28.46
CA ALA A 415 -0.31 -6.72 28.87
C ALA A 415 -1.10 -8.00 29.21
N SER A 416 -0.93 -9.07 28.44
CA SER A 416 -1.60 -10.35 28.67
C SER A 416 -1.19 -11.01 30.00
N LYS A 417 0.10 -10.98 30.34
CA LYS A 417 0.62 -11.49 31.62
C LYS A 417 0.08 -10.75 32.84
N ARG A 418 -0.16 -9.43 32.73
CA ARG A 418 -0.75 -8.63 33.83
C ARG A 418 -2.22 -8.93 34.10
N ARG A 419 -2.94 -9.56 33.17
CA ARG A 419 -4.37 -9.93 33.34
C ARG A 419 -4.56 -11.34 33.91
N THR A 420 -3.51 -12.16 33.89
CA THR A 420 -3.52 -13.53 34.41
C THR A 420 -2.96 -13.63 35.83
N LEU A 421 -2.32 -12.56 36.32
CA LEU A 421 -1.99 -12.31 37.73
C LEU A 421 -3.13 -11.53 38.38
#